data_AF-A0A094F9B6-F1
#
_entry.id   AF-A0A094F9B6-F1
#
_cell.length_a   1.000
_cell.length_b   1.000
_cell.length_c   1.000
_cell.angle_alpha   90.00
_cell.angle_beta   90.00
_cell.angle_gamma   90.00
#
_symmetry.space_group_name_H-M   'P 1'
#
loop_
_entity.id
_entity.type
_entity.pdbx_description
1 polymer ?
#
loop_
_entity_poly.entity_id
_entity_poly.type
_entity_poly.pdbx_seq_one_letter_code
_entity_poly.pdbx_strand_id
1 'polypeptide(L)' 'MTPLLRSVYASEGGPDVLDSLMKYLYAGMAAPTQRQGESSGAAMSVLLSWHEKVVEVAGLGCVGRVMTDRRTL' A
#
# COMPACT_ATOMS: atom_id res chain seq x y z
N MET A 1 6.91 -5.75 10.48
CA MET A 1 6.86 -4.45 9.76
C MET A 1 5.89 -3.46 10.38
N THR A 2 4.83 -3.91 11.05
CA THR A 2 3.89 -3.06 11.81
C THR A 2 4.52 -2.00 12.73
N PRO A 3 5.61 -2.26 13.50
CA PRO A 3 6.19 -1.22 14.36
C PRO A 3 6.79 -0.03 13.57
N LEU A 4 7.35 -0.26 12.38
CA LEU A 4 7.84 0.81 11.51
C LEU A 4 6.67 1.64 10.94
N LEU A 5 5.62 0.98 10.48
CA LEU A 5 4.43 1.65 9.99
C LEU A 5 3.76 2.50 11.07
N ARG A 6 3.72 2.02 12.32
CA ARG A 6 3.22 2.80 13.47
C ARG A 6 4.10 4.03 13.75
N SER A 7 5.42 3.88 13.67
CA SER A 7 6.35 5.01 13.80
C SER A 7 6.13 6.06 12.71
N VAL A 8 6.04 5.63 11.45
CA VAL A 8 5.74 6.51 10.31
C VAL A 8 4.39 7.17 10.45
N TYR A 9 3.36 6.44 10.89
CA TYR A 9 2.03 7.02 11.10
C TYR A 9 2.04 8.10 12.20
N ALA A 10 2.84 7.92 13.24
CA ALA A 10 2.98 8.85 14.35
C ALA A 10 3.86 10.08 14.03
N SER A 11 4.62 10.07 12.92
CA SER A 11 5.41 11.23 12.51
C SER A 11 4.51 12.32 11.88
N GLU A 12 5.01 13.55 11.83
CA GLU A 12 4.32 14.63 11.11
C GLU A 12 4.08 14.25 9.64
N GLY A 13 2.85 14.41 9.15
CA GLY A 13 2.45 13.99 7.80
C GLY A 13 2.38 12.46 7.58
N GLY A 14 2.52 11.66 8.64
CA GLY A 14 2.49 10.19 8.59
C GLY A 14 1.28 9.59 7.87
N PRO A 15 0.04 10.07 8.12
CA PRO A 15 -1.14 9.58 7.42
C PRO A 15 -1.05 9.73 5.90
N ASP A 16 -0.56 10.87 5.41
CA ASP A 16 -0.39 11.14 3.97
C ASP A 16 0.68 10.23 3.33
N VAL A 17 1.73 9.91 4.10
CA VAL A 17 2.76 8.95 3.69
C VAL A 17 2.17 7.54 3.56
N LEU A 18 1.35 7.10 4.52
CA LEU A 18 0.70 5.79 4.45
C LEU A 18 -0.35 5.72 3.34
N ASP A 19 -1.09 6.80 3.09
CA ASP A 19 -1.96 6.89 1.92
C ASP A 19 -1.17 6.79 0.61
N SER A 20 0.00 7.43 0.53
CA SER A 20 0.88 7.36 -0.64
C SER A 20 1.43 5.94 -0.83
N LEU A 21 1.88 5.29 0.24
CA LEU A 21 2.30 3.89 0.21
C LEU A 21 1.15 2.99 -0.28
N MET A 22 -0.06 3.22 0.19
CA MET A 22 -1.24 2.48 -0.25
C MET A 22 -1.50 2.62 -1.76
N LYS A 23 -1.28 3.80 -2.35
CA LYS A 23 -1.35 3.98 -3.82
C LYS A 23 -0.32 3.13 -4.55
N TYR A 24 0.92 3.11 -4.06
CA TYR A 24 1.97 2.30 -4.67
C TYR A 24 1.70 0.80 -4.55
N LEU A 25 1.06 0.35 -3.47
CA LEU A 25 0.61 -1.04 -3.35
C LEU A 25 -0.43 -1.39 -4.42
N TYR A 26 -1.45 -0.55 -4.61
CA TYR A 26 -2.44 -0.77 -5.67
C TYR A 26 -1.82 -0.69 -7.08
N ALA A 27 -0.91 0.25 -7.33
CA ALA A 27 -0.18 0.34 -8.59
C ALA A 27 0.66 -0.92 -8.85
N GLY A 28 1.32 -1.46 -7.83
CA GLY A 28 2.10 -2.69 -7.91
C GLY A 28 1.23 -3.92 -8.21
N MET A 29 0.03 -4.00 -7.63
CA MET A 29 -0.93 -5.09 -7.89
C MET A 29 -1.55 -5.00 -9.29
N ALA A 30 -1.75 -3.79 -9.81
CA ALA A 30 -2.28 -3.54 -11.15
C ALA A 30 -1.23 -3.63 -12.26
N ALA A 31 0.07 -3.69 -11.91
CA ALA A 31 1.14 -3.76 -12.88
C ALA A 31 1.03 -5.05 -13.73
N PRO A 32 1.30 -4.98 -15.04
CA PRO A 32 1.18 -6.13 -15.92
C PRO A 32 2.10 -7.27 -15.47
N THR A 33 1.51 -8.45 -15.25
CA THR A 33 2.21 -9.70 -14.84
C THR A 33 3.34 -10.11 -15.79
N GLN A 34 3.43 -9.51 -16.99
CA GLN A 34 4.46 -9.77 -18.00
C GLN A 34 5.90 -9.50 -17.53
N ARG A 35 6.12 -8.76 -16.43
CA ARG A 35 7.45 -8.59 -15.82
C ARG A 35 7.84 -9.71 -14.84
N GLN A 36 6.94 -10.64 -14.52
CA GLN A 36 7.13 -11.65 -13.50
C GLN A 36 6.81 -13.04 -14.07
N GLY A 37 7.76 -13.65 -14.79
CA GLY A 37 7.73 -15.11 -14.97
C GLY A 37 7.72 -15.80 -13.60
N GLU A 38 6.99 -16.93 -13.45
CA GLU A 38 6.78 -17.88 -12.31
C GLU A 38 6.61 -17.33 -10.87
N SER A 39 7.26 -16.21 -10.54
CA SER A 39 7.27 -15.43 -9.30
C SER A 39 6.08 -14.48 -9.09
N SER A 40 5.16 -14.33 -10.07
CA SER A 40 4.09 -13.31 -9.96
C SER A 40 3.15 -13.56 -8.78
N GLY A 41 2.91 -14.83 -8.43
CA GLY A 41 2.14 -15.20 -7.24
C GLY A 41 2.83 -14.83 -5.92
N ALA A 42 4.17 -14.93 -5.86
CA ALA A 42 4.94 -14.55 -4.67
C ALA A 42 5.00 -13.03 -4.48
N ALA A 43 5.08 -12.27 -5.58
CA ALA A 43 5.01 -10.81 -5.50
C ALA A 43 3.62 -10.34 -5.02
N MET A 44 2.55 -10.97 -5.50
CA MET A 44 1.18 -10.68 -5.07
C MET A 44 0.97 -10.95 -3.57
N SER A 45 1.47 -12.08 -3.05
CA SER A 45 1.33 -12.38 -1.62
C SER A 45 2.05 -11.35 -0.74
N VAL A 46 3.20 -10.85 -1.18
CA VAL A 46 3.92 -9.76 -0.49
C VAL A 46 3.11 -8.46 -0.53
N LEU A 47 2.57 -8.07 -1.68
CA LEU A 47 1.76 -6.85 -1.81
C LEU A 47 0.50 -6.90 -0.93
N LEU A 48 -0.16 -8.05 -0.87
CA LEU A 48 -1.31 -8.27 0.00
C LEU A 48 -0.92 -8.24 1.49
N SER A 49 0.22 -8.81 1.86
CA SER A 49 0.72 -8.74 3.23
C SER A 49 1.02 -7.30 3.65
N TRP A 50 1.61 -6.49 2.76
CA TRP A 50 1.82 -5.07 3.03
C TRP A 50 0.52 -4.28 3.11
N HIS A 51 -0.44 -4.56 2.22
CA HIS A 51 -1.78 -3.95 2.25
C HIS A 51 -2.45 -4.18 3.60
N GLU A 52 -2.47 -5.43 4.10
CA GLU A 52 -3.00 -5.78 5.42
C GLU A 52 -2.36 -4.93 6.52
N LYS A 53 -1.03 -4.80 6.53
CA LYS A 53 -0.30 -4.06 7.58
C LYS A 53 -0.48 -2.55 7.50
N VAL A 54 -0.65 -1.97 6.33
CA VAL A 54 -1.00 -0.55 6.19
C VAL A 54 -2.42 -0.29 6.69
N VAL A 55 -3.38 -1.15 6.33
CA VAL A 55 -4.77 -1.03 6.80
C VAL A 55 -4.87 -1.23 8.32
N GLU A 56 -4.07 -2.14 8.89
CA GLU A 56 -3.97 -2.35 10.35
C GLU A 56 -3.58 -1.05 11.09
N VAL A 57 -2.70 -0.22 10.50
CA VAL A 57 -2.17 0.98 11.15
C VAL A 57 -2.96 2.26 10.79
N ALA A 58 -3.27 2.46 9.52
CA ALA A 58 -3.93 3.67 9.01
C ALA A 58 -5.47 3.58 9.01
N GLY A 59 -6.03 2.38 9.26
CA GLY A 59 -7.45 2.09 9.15
C GLY A 59 -7.96 2.03 7.71
N LEU A 60 -9.24 1.71 7.55
CA LEU A 60 -9.89 1.57 6.23
C LEU A 60 -10.00 2.89 5.45
N GLY A 61 -9.88 4.04 6.13
CA GLY A 61 -9.97 5.36 5.50
C GLY A 61 -8.90 5.61 4.43
N CYS A 62 -7.71 5.00 4.56
CA CYS A 62 -6.65 5.14 3.56
C CYS A 62 -7.06 4.53 2.21
N VAL A 63 -7.78 3.40 2.21
CA VAL A 63 -8.33 2.79 0.99
C VAL A 63 -9.28 3.76 0.30
N GLY A 64 -10.26 4.30 1.04
CA GLY A 64 -11.26 5.21 0.50
C GLY A 64 -10.66 6.48 -0.10
N ARG A 65 -9.65 7.06 0.57
CA ARG A 65 -8.90 8.21 0.06
C ARG A 65 -8.15 7.88 -1.22
N VAL A 66 -7.51 6.71 -1.31
CA VAL A 66 -6.84 6.27 -2.54
C VAL A 66 -7.83 6.01 -3.68
N MET A 67 -8.93 5.33 -3.42
CA MET A 67 -9.95 5.04 -4.45
C MET A 67 -10.65 6.30 -4.98
N THR A 68 -10.76 7.34 -4.15
CA THR A 68 -11.37 8.62 -4.52
C THR A 68 -10.35 9.61 -5.09
N ASP A 69 -9.05 9.30 -5.01
CA ASP A 69 -8.04 10.21 -5.48
C ASP A 69 -8.04 10.30 -7.01
N ARG A 70 -8.23 11.51 -7.53
CA ARG A 70 -8.23 11.81 -8.96
C ARG A 70 -6.85 12.17 -9.48
N ARG A 71 -5.89 12.45 -8.59
CA ARG A 71 -4.49 12.65 -8.98
C ARG A 71 -3.82 11.27 -9.06
N THR A 72 -3.68 10.76 -10.27
CA THR A 72 -2.93 9.52 -10.51
C THR A 72 -1.45 9.75 -10.21
N LEU A 73 -0.74 8.68 -9.86
CA LEU A 73 0.72 8.67 -9.84
C LEU A 73 1.28 8.84 -11.27
#